data_AF-A0A1W1X092-F1
#
_entry.id   AF-A0A1W1X092-F1
#
_cell.length_a   1.000
_cell.length_b   1.000
_cell.length_c   1.000
_cell.angle_alpha   90.00
_cell.angle_beta   90.00
_cell.angle_gamma   90.00
#
_symmetry.space_group_name_H-M   'P 1'
#
loop_
_entity.id
_entity.type
_entity.pdbx_description
1 polymer ?
#
loop_
_entity_poly.entity_id
_entity_poly.type
_entity_poly.pdbx_seq_one_letter_code
_entity_poly.pdbx_strand_id
1 'polypeptide(L)'
;MIDDFKLLLGKDISDDLADLYISKATIKFQNYCHRLDIPDNAQSSIVDYAIVLYNRNGSEGLTAESYSGVSNTYETGIPQVIKDEWTTFRKVQTL
;
A
#
# COMPACT_ATOMS: atom_id res chain seq x y z
N MET A 1 7.70 -2.79 11.24
CA MET A 1 6.51 -2.74 10.34
C MET A 1 5.22 -2.36 11.06
N ILE A 2 4.70 -3.15 12.02
CA ILE A 2 3.44 -2.80 12.73
C ILE A 2 3.59 -1.52 13.56
N ASP A 3 4.69 -1.40 14.30
CA ASP A 3 4.99 -0.21 15.11
C ASP A 3 5.14 1.05 14.22
N ASP A 4 5.92 0.95 13.14
CA ASP A 4 6.08 2.03 12.16
C ASP A 4 4.76 2.46 11.54
N PHE A 5 3.89 1.49 11.21
CA PHE A 5 2.56 1.78 10.66
C PHE A 5 1.69 2.56 11.63
N LYS A 6 1.64 2.13 12.90
CA LYS A 6 0.90 2.84 13.96
C LYS A 6 1.46 4.24 14.19
N LEU A 7 2.79 4.37 14.23
CA LEU A 7 3.48 5.64 14.41
C LEU A 7 3.17 6.63 13.29
N LEU A 8 3.24 6.19 12.03
CA LEU A 8 2.97 7.03 10.86
C LEU A 8 1.49 7.42 10.74
N LEU A 9 0.56 6.58 11.18
CA LEU A 9 -0.86 6.93 11.22
C LEU A 9 -1.19 7.98 12.29
N GLY A 10 -0.34 8.14 13.31
CA GLY A 10 -0.59 9.05 14.43
C GLY A 10 -1.87 8.71 15.21
N LYS A 11 -2.33 7.45 15.13
CA LYS A 11 -3.59 6.98 15.71
C LYS A 11 -3.34 5.67 16.46
N ASP A 12 -4.06 5.53 17.57
CA ASP A 12 -4.16 4.26 18.28
C ASP A 12 -5.11 3.35 17.49
N ILE A 13 -4.54 2.35 16.81
CA ILE A 13 -5.26 1.28 16.13
C ILE A 13 -4.88 -0.05 16.78
N SER A 14 -5.80 -1.01 16.80
CA SER A 14 -5.53 -2.34 17.33
C SER A 14 -4.45 -3.07 16.52
N ASP A 15 -3.64 -3.88 17.22
CA ASP A 15 -2.61 -4.71 16.59
C ASP A 15 -3.18 -5.63 15.52
N ASP A 16 -4.33 -6.25 15.75
CA ASP A 16 -5.02 -7.07 14.75
C ASP A 16 -5.36 -6.30 13.47
N LEU A 17 -5.80 -5.05 13.59
CA LEU A 17 -6.13 -4.22 12.44
C LEU A 17 -4.86 -3.80 11.69
N ALA A 18 -3.81 -3.44 12.44
CA ALA A 18 -2.51 -3.10 11.87
C ALA A 18 -1.90 -4.29 11.11
N ASP A 19 -1.92 -5.47 11.71
CA ASP A 19 -1.45 -6.72 11.09
C ASP A 19 -2.22 -7.02 9.80
N LEU A 20 -3.55 -6.87 9.82
CA LEU A 20 -4.38 -7.09 8.63
C LEU A 20 -3.97 -6.19 7.46
N TYR A 21 -3.73 -4.90 7.69
CA TYR A 21 -3.32 -3.97 6.63
C TYR A 21 -1.91 -4.25 6.13
N ILE A 22 -0.97 -4.54 7.03
CA ILE A 22 0.41 -4.91 6.67
C ILE A 22 0.44 -6.22 5.89
N SER A 23 -0.35 -7.21 6.29
CA SER A 23 -0.48 -8.49 5.59
C SER A 23 -1.03 -8.30 4.17
N LYS A 24 -2.11 -7.51 4.02
CA LYS A 24 -2.64 -7.14 2.69
C LYS A 24 -1.60 -6.44 1.83
N ALA A 25 -0.86 -5.50 2.40
CA ALA A 25 0.18 -4.76 1.68
C ALA A 25 1.34 -5.68 1.25
N THR A 26 1.77 -6.57 2.13
CA THR A 26 2.83 -7.56 1.88
C THR A 26 2.43 -8.52 0.77
N ILE A 27 1.22 -9.07 0.81
CA ILE A 27 0.69 -9.95 -0.25
C ILE A 27 0.64 -9.20 -1.59
N LYS A 28 0.27 -7.91 -1.57
CA LYS A 28 0.22 -7.10 -2.79
C LYS A 28 1.62 -6.88 -3.37
N PHE A 29 2.61 -6.60 -2.53
CA PHE A 29 4.01 -6.50 -2.92
C PHE A 29 4.51 -7.81 -3.55
N GLN A 30 4.30 -8.94 -2.87
CA GLN A 30 4.75 -10.25 -3.34
C GLN A 30 4.17 -10.60 -4.72
N ASN A 31 2.88 -10.34 -4.89
CA ASN A 31 2.20 -10.54 -6.17
C ASN A 31 2.72 -9.60 -7.27
N TYR A 32 3.02 -8.34 -6.95
CA TYR A 32 3.51 -7.38 -7.93
C TYR A 32 4.96 -7.67 -8.35
N CYS A 33 5.83 -7.95 -7.38
CA CYS A 33 7.24 -8.23 -7.60
C CYS A 33 7.53 -9.68 -8.03
N HIS A 34 6.51 -10.54 -8.03
CA HIS A 34 6.61 -11.99 -8.30
C HIS A 34 7.68 -12.67 -7.42
N ARG A 35 7.69 -12.34 -6.13
CA ARG A 35 8.63 -12.88 -5.15
C ARG A 35 7.92 -13.11 -3.83
N LEU A 36 8.28 -14.18 -3.13
CA LEU A 36 7.76 -14.47 -1.79
C LEU A 36 8.61 -13.83 -0.68
N ASP A 37 9.89 -13.60 -0.96
CA ASP A 37 10.81 -13.00 -0.01
C ASP A 37 10.72 -11.46 -0.05
N ILE A 38 10.75 -10.84 1.14
CA ILE A 38 10.66 -9.38 1.32
C ILE A 38 12.07 -8.84 1.60
N PRO A 39 12.68 -8.06 0.68
CA PRO A 39 13.91 -7.33 0.97
C PRO A 39 13.70 -6.37 2.15
N ASP A 40 14.72 -6.20 2.99
CA ASP A 40 14.67 -5.24 4.10
C ASP A 40 14.34 -3.82 3.60
N ASN A 41 14.96 -3.43 2.48
CA ASN A 41 14.74 -2.14 1.81
C ASN A 41 13.30 -1.95 1.27
N ALA A 42 12.49 -3.01 1.15
CA ALA A 42 11.11 -2.92 0.68
C ALA A 42 10.11 -2.78 1.83
N GLN A 43 10.52 -2.99 3.09
CA GLN A 43 9.60 -2.91 4.23
C GLN A 43 8.97 -1.53 4.38
N SER A 44 9.74 -0.46 4.14
CA SER A 44 9.24 0.91 4.23
C SER A 44 8.09 1.16 3.25
N SER A 45 8.25 0.82 1.97
CA SER A 45 7.21 1.04 0.96
C SER A 45 5.98 0.13 1.13
N ILE A 46 6.15 -1.04 1.76
CA ILE A 46 5.02 -1.87 2.17
C ILE A 46 4.20 -1.16 3.25
N VAL A 47 4.87 -0.54 4.24
CA VAL A 47 4.20 0.25 5.28
C VAL A 47 3.49 1.47 4.67
N ASP A 48 4.13 2.20 3.75
CA ASP A 48 3.49 3.30 3.00
C ASP A 48 2.23 2.83 2.26
N TYR A 49 2.30 1.67 1.59
CA TYR A 49 1.13 1.13 0.90
C TYR A 49 0.01 0.72 1.88
N ALA A 50 0.36 0.20 3.07
CA ALA A 50 -0.62 -0.08 4.12
C ALA A 50 -1.34 1.20 4.59
N ILE A 51 -0.63 2.34 4.67
CA ILE A 51 -1.23 3.66 5.00
C ILE A 51 -2.22 4.08 3.93
N VAL A 52 -1.85 3.90 2.66
CA VAL A 52 -2.74 4.18 1.53
C VAL A 52 -4.01 3.32 1.59
N LEU A 53 -3.88 2.01 1.91
CA LEU A 53 -5.02 1.11 2.07
C LEU A 53 -5.95 1.57 3.21
N TYR A 54 -5.39 1.94 4.36
CA TYR A 54 -6.15 2.42 5.50
C TYR A 54 -6.90 3.73 5.18
N ASN A 55 -6.19 4.71 4.61
CA ASN A 55 -6.77 6.01 4.25
C ASN A 55 -7.88 5.85 3.21
N ARG A 56 -7.72 4.93 2.25
CA ARG A 56 -8.73 4.66 1.24
C ARG A 56 -9.99 4.03 1.83
N ASN A 57 -9.85 3.07 2.75
CA ASN A 57 -10.99 2.46 3.43
C ASN A 57 -11.79 3.48 4.28
N GLY A 58 -11.10 4.45 4.89
CA GLY A 58 -11.75 5.57 5.58
C GLY A 58 -12.40 6.61 4.64
N SER A 59 -12.02 6.65 3.36
CA SER A 59 -12.46 7.65 2.38
C SER A 59 -13.65 7.20 1.50
N GLU A 60 -14.10 5.94 1.63
CA GLU A 60 -15.22 5.40 0.85
C GLU A 60 -16.54 6.17 1.08
N GLY A 61 -16.65 6.93 2.18
CA GLY A 61 -17.78 7.83 2.48
C GLY A 61 -17.65 9.27 1.96
N LEU A 62 -16.46 9.70 1.50
CA LEU A 62 -16.19 11.06 1.00
C LEU A 62 -16.00 11.13 -0.52
N THR A 63 -15.87 9.98 -1.19
CA THR A 63 -15.59 9.90 -2.64
C THR A 63 -16.87 10.07 -3.50
N ALA A 64 -17.89 10.73 -2.96
CA ALA A 64 -19.12 11.08 -3.66
C ALA A 64 -19.26 12.61 -3.81
N GLU A 65 -18.15 13.35 -3.89
CA GLU A 65 -18.17 14.76 -4.27
C GLU A 65 -17.37 14.97 -5.54
N SER A 66 -18.10 15.16 -6.62
CA SER A 66 -17.63 15.32 -8.00
C SER A 66 -16.78 16.58 -8.14
N TYR A 67 -15.46 16.45 -8.24
CA TYR A 67 -14.58 17.58 -8.56
C TYR A 67 -14.37 17.67 -10.07
N SER A 68 -15.24 18.46 -10.70
CA SER A 68 -15.05 19.22 -11.94
C SER A 68 -13.86 18.82 -12.85
N GLY A 69 -14.15 18.06 -13.90
CA GLY A 69 -13.57 18.25 -15.23
C GLY A 69 -12.13 17.80 -15.51
N VAL A 70 -11.40 17.28 -14.51
CA VAL A 70 -10.10 16.65 -14.74
C VAL A 70 -10.26 15.16 -14.48
N SER A 71 -10.03 14.33 -15.50
CA SER A 71 -10.01 12.87 -15.39
C SER A 71 -8.80 12.43 -14.56
N ASN A 72 -8.78 12.76 -13.27
CA ASN A 72 -7.92 12.06 -12.32
C ASN A 72 -8.57 10.68 -12.16
N THR A 73 -8.10 9.72 -12.94
CA THR A 73 -8.28 8.32 -12.60
C THR A 73 -7.67 8.17 -11.21
N TYR A 74 -8.50 8.21 -10.16
CA TYR A 74 -8.10 7.73 -8.85
C TYR A 74 -7.59 6.32 -9.09
N GLU A 75 -6.27 6.16 -9.16
CA GLU A 75 -5.66 4.90 -9.56
C GLU A 75 -6.23 3.84 -8.62
N THR A 76 -7.05 2.94 -9.16
CA THR A 76 -7.73 1.87 -8.44
C THR A 76 -6.74 0.76 -8.06
N GLY A 77 -5.47 1.11 -7.79
CA GLY A 77 -4.36 0.21 -7.60
C GLY A 77 -3.24 0.82 -6.74
N ILE A 78 -2.03 0.28 -6.90
CA ILE A 78 -0.84 0.75 -6.17
C ILE A 78 -0.48 2.15 -6.70
N PRO A 79 -0.26 3.16 -5.83
CA PRO A 79 0.17 4.49 -6.27
C PRO A 79 1.45 4.43 -7.10
N GLN A 80 1.56 5.30 -8.12
CA GLN A 80 2.71 5.28 -9.04
C GLN A 80 4.06 5.38 -8.31
N VAL A 81 4.18 6.21 -7.28
CA VAL A 81 5.43 6.36 -6.49
C VAL A 81 5.88 5.03 -5.88
N ILE A 82 4.94 4.27 -5.31
CA ILE A 82 5.21 2.96 -4.69
C ILE A 82 5.52 1.92 -5.78
N LYS A 83 4.80 1.96 -6.92
CA LYS A 83 5.08 1.07 -8.06
C LYS A 83 6.49 1.26 -8.62
N ASP A 84 6.94 2.49 -8.75
CA ASP A 84 8.29 2.82 -9.24
C ASP A 84 9.34 2.19 -8.34
N GLU A 85 9.18 2.32 -7.03
CA GLU A 85 10.06 1.67 -6.06
C GLU A 85 9.98 0.14 -6.16
N TRP A 86 8.78 -0.43 -6.21
CA TRP A 86 8.59 -1.89 -6.26
C TRP A 86 9.11 -2.54 -7.54
N THR A 87 9.16 -1.78 -8.64
CA THR A 87 9.70 -2.25 -9.92
C THR A 87 11.15 -2.68 -9.78
N THR A 88 11.95 -2.02 -8.93
CA THR A 88 13.35 -2.41 -8.70
C THR A 88 13.50 -3.77 -8.02
N PHE A 89 12.46 -4.25 -7.34
CA PHE A 89 12.47 -5.52 -6.61
C PHE A 89 11.84 -6.66 -7.41
N ARG A 90 11.30 -6.38 -8.59
CA ARG A 90 10.57 -7.36 -9.41
C ARG A 90 11.51 -8.41 -9.97
N LYS A 91 11.21 -9.69 -9.74
CA LYS A 91 11.92 -10.81 -10.37
C LYS A 91 11.38 -10.97 -11.80
N VAL A 92 12.29 -11.06 -12.77
CA VAL A 92 11.94 -11.40 -14.15
C VAL A 92 11.46 -12.84 -14.15
N GLN A 93 10.19 -13.06 -14.47
CA GLN A 93 9.70 -14.41 -14.74
C GLN A 93 10.11 -14.75 -16.17
N THR A 94 11.15 -15.55 -16.31
CA THR A 94 11.40 -16.25 -17.56
C THR A 94 10.34 -17.33 -17.69
N LEU A 95 9.58 -17.29 -18.81
CA LEU A 95 8.56 -18.28 -19.17
C LEU A 95 9.15 -19.68 -19.34
#